data_AF-W1USE9-F1
#
_entry.id   AF-W1USE9-F1
#
_cell.length_a   1.000
_cell.length_b   1.000
_cell.length_c   1.000
_cell.angle_alpha   90.00
_cell.angle_beta   90.00
_cell.angle_gamma   90.00
#
_symmetry.space_group_name_H-M   'P 1'
#
loop_
_entity.id
_entity.type
_entity.pdbx_description
1 polymer ?
#
loop_
_entity_poly.entity_id
_entity_poly.type
_entity_poly.pdbx_seq_one_letter_code
_entity_poly.pdbx_strand_id
1 'polypeptide(L)' 'MSVLEIKDLHVEIEGKEILKGVNLTLKTGEIAAIMGPNGTG' A
#
# COMPACT_ATOMS: atom_id res chain seq x y z
N MET A 1 -13.83 -16.83 1.88
CA MET A 1 -13.05 -16.03 2.86
C MET A 1 -12.77 -14.70 2.21
N SER A 2 -13.09 -13.58 2.86
CA SER A 2 -12.90 -12.26 2.27
C SER A 2 -11.44 -11.85 2.40
N VAL A 3 -10.88 -11.30 1.32
CA VAL A 3 -9.48 -10.86 1.25
C VAL A 3 -9.47 -9.42 0.75
N LEU A 4 -8.74 -8.55 1.45
CA LEU A 4 -8.38 -7.24 0.92
C LEU A 4 -7.09 -7.43 0.14
N GLU A 5 -7.10 -7.04 -1.14
CA GLU A 5 -5.96 -7.21 -2.03
C GLU A 5 -5.66 -5.88 -2.74
N ILE A 6 -4.41 -5.44 -2.65
CA ILE A 6 -3.83 -4.34 -3.41
C ILE A 6 -2.76 -4.94 -4.31
N LYS A 7 -2.86 -4.70 -5.62
CA LYS A 7 -1.89 -5.15 -6.62
C LYS A 7 -1.30 -3.96 -7.33
N ASP A 8 0.02 -3.93 -7.38
CA ASP A 8 0.82 -3.01 -8.18
C ASP A 8 0.34 -1.55 -8.10
N LEU A 9 0.11 -1.05 -6.87
CA LEU A 9 -0.38 0.30 -6.65
C LEU A 9 0.74 1.32 -6.89
N HIS A 10 0.52 2.19 -7.88
CA HIS A 10 1.32 3.37 -8.14
C HIS A 10 0.53 4.64 -7.81
N VAL A 11 1.21 5.63 -7.24
CA VAL A 11 0.63 6.95 -6.93
C VAL A 11 1.66 8.00 -7.27
N GLU A 12 1.22 9.08 -7.91
CA GLU A 12 2.06 10.20 -8.32
C GLU A 12 1.38 11.53 -7.95
N ILE A 13 2.18 12.50 -7.51
CA ILE A 13 1.75 13.88 -7.28
C ILE A 13 2.76 14.80 -7.97
N GLU A 14 2.28 15.71 -8.82
CA GLU A 14 3.12 16.71 -9.50
C GLU A 14 4.33 16.12 -10.24
N GLY A 15 4.16 14.98 -10.93
CA GLY A 15 5.28 14.32 -11.63
C GLY A 15 6.21 13.50 -10.73
N LYS A 16 5.99 13.53 -9.41
CA LYS A 16 6.79 12.78 -8.44
C LYS A 16 6.06 11.51 -8.03
N GLU A 17 6.66 10.38 -8.36
CA GLU A 17 6.17 9.07 -7.93
C GLU A 17 6.33 8.93 -6.40
N ILE A 18 5.20 8.67 -5.74
CA ILE A 18 5.06 8.54 -4.29
C ILE A 18 5.03 7.06 -3.90
N LEU A 19 4.13 6.27 -4.51
CA LEU A 19 4.09 4.82 -4.36
C LEU A 19 4.57 4.14 -5.64
N LYS A 20 5.46 3.16 -5.48
CA LYS A 20 6.18 2.48 -6.58
C LYS A 20 5.83 1.00 -6.66
N GLY A 21 4.60 0.68 -7.06
CA GLY A 21 4.15 -0.72 -7.21
C GLY A 21 3.98 -1.44 -5.87
N VAL A 22 3.08 -0.94 -5.02
CA VAL A 22 2.78 -1.53 -3.72
C VAL A 22 1.82 -2.71 -3.87
N ASN A 23 2.18 -3.84 -3.27
CA ASN A 23 1.36 -5.04 -3.21
C ASN A 23 1.04 -5.37 -1.74
N LEU A 24 -0.23 -5.58 -1.41
CA LEU A 24 -0.68 -5.93 -0.07
C LEU A 24 -1.79 -6.97 -0.13
N THR A 25 -1.75 -7.96 0.75
CA THR A 25 -2.82 -8.94 0.91
C THR A 25 -3.12 -9.09 2.38
N LEU A 26 -4.36 -8.80 2.78
CA LEU A 26 -4.86 -9.04 4.13
C LEU A 26 -6.03 -10.02 4.09
N LYS A 27 -5.97 -11.02 4.96
CA LYS A 27 -7.06 -11.99 5.16
C LYS A 27 -8.04 -11.47 6.20
N THR A 28 -9.26 -11.99 6.17
CA THR A 28 -10.28 -11.70 7.19
C THR A 28 -9.73 -11.97 8.60
N GLY A 29 -9.81 -10.98 9.48
CA GLY A 29 -9.37 -11.09 10.88
C GLY A 29 -7.91 -10.69 11.13
N GLU A 30 -7.13 -10.42 10.08
CA GLU A 30 -5.77 -9.87 10.24
C GLU A 30 -5.82 -8.36 10.47
N ILE A 31 -4.93 -7.88 11.36
CA ILE A 31 -4.69 -6.45 11.59
C ILE A 31 -3.26 -6.18 11.16
N ALA A 32 -3.08 -5.24 10.23
CA ALA A 32 -1.77 -4.78 9.79
C ALA A 32 -1.59 -3.29 10.12
N ALA A 33 -0.38 -2.91 10.50
CA ALA A 33 0.04 -1.53 10.61
C ALA A 33 0.99 -1.20 9.45
N ILE A 34 0.77 -0.06 8.81
CA ILE A 34 1.70 0.51 7.85
C ILE A 34 2.53 1.55 8.59
N MET A 35 3.85 1.43 8.54
CA MET A 35 4.77 2.28 9.28
C MET A 35 5.92 2.71 8.38
N GLY A 36 6.41 3.94 8.59
CA GLY A 36 7.55 4.49 7.88
C GLY A 36 7.87 5.91 8.35
N PRO A 37 9.07 6.43 8.05
CA PRO A 37 9.39 7.85 8.22
C PRO A 37 8.44 8.76 7.43
N ASN A 38 8.35 10.04 7.81
CA ASN A 38 7.53 11.00 7.09
C ASN A 38 7.97 11.10 5.61
N GLY A 39 7.01 10.89 4.71
CA GLY A 39 7.21 11.01 3.26
C GLY A 39 7.83 9.81 2.54
N THR A 40 7.88 8.62 3.16
CA THR A 40 8.36 7.38 2.49
C THR A 40 7.33 6.67 1.61
N GLY A 41 6.13 7.22 1.51
CA GLY A 41 5.07 6.78 0.63
C GLY A 41 3.88 7.72 0.71
#